data_AF-A0AAJ4UWE1-F1
#
_entry.id   AF-A0AAJ4UWE1-F1
#
_cell.length_a   1.000
_cell.length_b   1.000
_cell.length_c   1.000
_cell.angle_alpha   90.00
_cell.angle_beta   90.00
_cell.angle_gamma   90.00
#
_symmetry.space_group_name_H-M   'P 1'
#
loop_
_entity.id
_entity.type
_entity.pdbx_description
1 polymer ?
#
loop_
_entity_poly.entity_id
_entity_poly.type
_entity_poly.pdbx_seq_one_letter_code
_entity_poly.pdbx_strand_id
1 'polypeptide(L)'
;MIVRLAVAVLLAGALLGVGLPAAETARTERAATLTQNELIEFRETTARFRTHNDATRPERPGAVRIHRLRVPAGTTIRLGVGPHNESLRWKHDARRGRVETDLPFARSVRLTAGSHRLRLGLVRVDGKVRIRLRTFKSDAGTTG
;
A
#
# COMPACT_ATOMS: atom_id res chain seq x y z
N MET A 1 -42.08 37.41 8.11
CA MET A 1 -40.59 37.43 7.96
C MET A 1 -39.92 36.16 8.49
N ILE A 2 -40.39 35.60 9.61
CA ILE A 2 -39.86 34.38 10.26
C ILE A 2 -39.90 33.12 9.36
N VAL A 3 -40.97 32.93 8.58
CA VAL A 3 -41.13 31.76 7.69
C VAL A 3 -40.05 31.69 6.59
N ARG A 4 -39.64 32.85 6.04
CA ARG A 4 -38.59 32.90 5.00
C ARG A 4 -37.21 32.52 5.56
N LEU A 5 -36.94 32.91 6.81
CA LEU A 5 -35.69 32.58 7.49
C LEU A 5 -35.61 31.08 7.81
N ALA A 6 -36.71 30.50 8.30
CA ALA A 6 -36.79 29.07 8.60
C ALA A 6 -36.58 28.20 7.36
N VAL A 7 -37.19 28.57 6.22
CA VAL A 7 -37.02 27.86 4.94
C VAL A 7 -35.57 27.98 4.44
N ALA A 8 -34.94 29.15 4.56
CA ALA A 8 -33.55 29.34 4.15
C ALA A 8 -32.57 28.48 4.97
N VAL A 9 -32.78 28.36 6.28
CA VAL A 9 -31.93 27.53 7.16
C VAL A 9 -32.13 26.04 6.88
N LEU A 10 -33.38 25.60 6.67
CA LEU A 10 -33.68 24.22 6.27
C LEU A 10 -33.08 23.86 4.91
N LEU A 11 -33.16 24.76 3.93
CA LEU A 11 -32.53 24.56 2.61
C LEU A 11 -31.00 24.51 2.72
N ALA A 12 -30.39 25.39 3.50
CA ALA A 12 -28.94 25.40 3.69
C ALA A 12 -28.45 24.12 4.38
N GLY A 13 -29.17 23.65 5.41
CA GLY A 13 -28.88 22.37 6.08
C GLY A 13 -29.06 21.17 5.15
N ALA A 14 -30.11 21.16 4.32
CA ALA A 14 -30.35 20.10 3.33
C ALA A 14 -29.28 20.08 2.23
N LEU A 15 -28.84 21.25 1.74
CA LEU A 15 -27.79 21.36 0.73
C LEU A 15 -26.41 20.96 1.28
N LEU A 16 -26.10 21.31 2.53
CA LEU A 16 -24.84 20.94 3.18
C LEU A 16 -24.79 19.45 3.58
N GLY A 17 -25.92 18.87 3.98
CA GLY A 17 -26.01 17.44 4.34
C GLY A 17 -25.78 16.48 3.16
N VAL A 18 -26.08 16.92 1.93
CA VAL A 18 -25.97 16.08 0.72
C VAL A 18 -24.57 16.17 0.07
N GLY A 19 -23.82 17.25 0.30
CA GLY A 19 -22.50 17.45 -0.32
C GLY A 19 -21.33 16.69 0.33
N LEU A 20 -21.42 16.42 1.64
CA LEU A 20 -20.39 15.72 2.41
C LEU A 20 -20.08 14.28 1.94
N PRO A 21 -21.08 13.39 1.71
CA PRO A 21 -20.79 12.01 1.33
C PRO A 21 -20.07 11.87 -0.03
N ALA A 22 -20.30 12.79 -0.97
CA ALA A 22 -19.65 12.77 -2.27
C ALA A 22 -18.14 13.11 -2.20
N ALA A 23 -17.76 14.02 -1.30
CA ALA A 23 -16.35 14.37 -1.09
C ALA A 23 -15.58 13.23 -0.42
N GLU A 24 -16.21 12.54 0.55
CA GLU A 24 -15.64 11.40 1.27
C GLU A 24 -15.41 10.20 0.33
N THR A 25 -16.40 9.88 -0.51
CA THR A 25 -16.31 8.77 -1.47
C THR A 25 -15.24 9.02 -2.54
N ALA A 26 -15.16 10.24 -3.07
CA ALA A 26 -14.13 10.61 -4.04
C ALA A 26 -12.70 10.50 -3.46
N ARG A 27 -12.49 10.90 -2.20
CA ARG A 27 -11.21 10.73 -1.50
C ARG A 27 -10.87 9.26 -1.30
N THR A 28 -11.83 8.47 -0.84
CA THR A 28 -11.69 7.02 -0.62
C THR A 28 -11.32 6.29 -1.92
N GLU A 29 -12.00 6.62 -3.02
CA GLU A 29 -11.75 6.03 -4.33
C GLU A 29 -10.38 6.40 -4.87
N ARG A 30 -9.98 7.67 -4.73
CA ARG A 30 -8.64 8.12 -5.10
C ARG A 30 -7.57 7.39 -4.27
N ALA A 31 -7.75 7.22 -2.96
CA ALA A 31 -6.81 6.50 -2.11
C ALA A 31 -6.69 5.01 -2.47
N ALA A 32 -7.81 4.36 -2.79
CA ALA A 32 -7.86 2.98 -3.28
C ALA A 32 -7.09 2.82 -4.61
N THR A 33 -7.37 3.67 -5.60
CA THR A 33 -6.71 3.65 -6.90
C THR A 33 -5.21 3.91 -6.79
N LEU A 34 -4.81 4.90 -5.98
CA LEU A 34 -3.39 5.18 -5.72
C LEU A 34 -2.69 3.97 -5.08
N THR A 35 -3.32 3.35 -4.08
CA THR A 35 -2.78 2.17 -3.40
C THR A 35 -2.62 1.00 -4.37
N GLN A 36 -3.59 0.79 -5.25
CA GLN A 36 -3.53 -0.27 -6.25
C GLN A 36 -2.40 -0.05 -7.26
N ASN A 37 -2.25 1.17 -7.76
CA ASN A 37 -1.19 1.52 -8.71
C ASN A 37 0.21 1.35 -8.09
N GLU A 38 0.41 1.82 -6.86
CA GLU A 38 1.66 1.64 -6.11
C GLU A 38 2.02 0.15 -5.94
N LEU A 39 1.04 -0.72 -5.70
CA LEU A 39 1.28 -2.17 -5.58
C LEU A 39 1.58 -2.84 -6.91
N ILE A 40 0.97 -2.39 -8.01
CA ILE A 40 1.29 -2.88 -9.36
C ILE A 40 2.72 -2.48 -9.72
N GLU A 41 3.10 -1.23 -9.50
CA GLU A 41 4.46 -0.74 -9.76
C GLU A 41 5.50 -1.47 -8.90
N PHE A 42 5.19 -1.68 -7.61
CA PHE A 42 6.03 -2.46 -6.70
C PHE A 42 6.22 -3.90 -7.21
N ARG A 43 5.14 -4.56 -7.65
CA ARG A 43 5.19 -5.90 -8.23
C ARG A 43 6.11 -5.94 -9.44
N GLU A 44 5.92 -5.04 -10.40
CA GLU A 44 6.72 -5.00 -11.62
C GLU A 44 8.19 -4.70 -11.34
N THR A 45 8.47 -3.75 -10.44
CA THR A 45 9.84 -3.41 -10.04
C THR A 45 10.53 -4.58 -9.35
N THR A 46 9.80 -5.30 -8.50
CA THR A 46 10.32 -6.47 -7.80
C THR A 46 10.53 -7.66 -8.76
N ALA A 47 9.63 -7.84 -9.73
CA ALA A 47 9.79 -8.85 -10.77
C ALA A 47 11.03 -8.57 -11.63
N ARG A 48 11.19 -7.34 -12.13
CA ARG A 48 12.39 -6.91 -12.86
C ARG A 48 13.65 -7.10 -12.02
N PHE A 49 13.61 -6.75 -10.74
CA PHE A 49 14.74 -6.95 -9.82
C PHE A 49 15.11 -8.42 -9.69
N ARG A 50 14.13 -9.33 -9.53
CA ARG A 50 14.37 -10.77 -9.48
C ARG A 50 14.96 -11.32 -10.78
N THR A 51 14.45 -10.90 -11.94
CA THR A 51 14.87 -11.44 -13.24
C THR A 51 16.30 -11.02 -13.60
N HIS A 52 16.70 -9.80 -13.28
CA HIS A 52 17.99 -9.24 -13.73
C HIS A 52 19.11 -9.35 -12.69
N ASN A 53 18.86 -9.95 -11.53
CA ASN A 53 19.85 -9.97 -10.45
C ASN A 53 20.00 -11.34 -9.80
N ASP A 54 21.20 -11.59 -9.30
CA ASP A 54 21.54 -12.81 -8.59
C ASP A 54 21.11 -12.79 -7.12
N ALA A 55 20.66 -13.96 -6.65
CA ALA A 55 20.46 -14.23 -5.25
C ALA A 55 21.80 -14.41 -4.51
N THR A 56 21.75 -14.23 -3.19
CA THR A 56 22.90 -14.45 -2.30
C THR A 56 23.44 -15.87 -2.45
N ARG A 57 24.77 -15.99 -2.60
CA ARG A 57 25.55 -17.23 -2.65
C ARG A 57 26.57 -17.23 -1.51
N PRO A 58 27.14 -18.37 -1.08
CA PRO A 58 28.09 -18.45 0.04
C PRO A 58 29.25 -17.45 -0.08
N GLU A 59 29.72 -17.20 -1.29
CA GLU A 59 30.88 -16.34 -1.57
C GLU A 59 30.51 -14.98 -2.16
N ARG A 60 29.21 -14.73 -2.40
CA ARG A 60 28.76 -13.49 -3.06
C ARG A 60 27.48 -12.95 -2.42
N PRO A 61 27.50 -11.72 -1.87
CA PRO A 61 26.29 -11.09 -1.38
C PRO A 61 25.28 -10.96 -2.53
N GLY A 62 24.02 -11.26 -2.25
CA GLY A 62 22.96 -11.12 -3.24
C GLY A 62 22.67 -9.66 -3.56
N ALA A 63 22.00 -9.44 -4.68
CA ALA A 63 21.59 -8.09 -5.04
C ALA A 63 20.64 -7.50 -3.99
N VAL A 64 20.76 -6.19 -3.82
CA VAL A 64 19.95 -5.40 -2.91
C VAL A 64 19.42 -4.19 -3.64
N ARG A 65 18.14 -3.87 -3.42
CA ARG A 65 17.52 -2.64 -3.90
C ARG A 65 16.69 -2.00 -2.80
N ILE A 66 16.68 -0.67 -2.76
CA ILE A 66 15.77 0.08 -1.90
C ILE A 66 14.61 0.55 -2.76
N HIS A 67 13.39 0.28 -2.31
CA HIS A 67 12.17 0.77 -2.92
C HIS A 67 11.41 1.61 -1.89
N ARG A 68 10.92 2.78 -2.30
CA ARG A 68 10.07 3.62 -1.46
C ARG A 68 8.64 3.30 -1.82
N LEU A 69 7.82 3.01 -0.81
CA LEU A 69 6.43 2.70 -0.98
C LEU A 69 5.60 3.64 -0.10
N ARG A 70 4.68 4.38 -0.72
CA ARG A 70 3.81 5.31 -0.01
C ARG A 70 2.50 4.61 0.33
N VAL A 71 2.14 4.65 1.61
CA VAL A 71 0.87 4.13 2.10
C VAL A 71 -0.01 5.32 2.49
N PRO A 72 -1.14 5.55 1.80
CA PRO A 72 -2.05 6.64 2.15
C PRO A 72 -2.54 6.55 3.60
N ALA A 73 -2.96 7.68 4.18
CA ALA A 73 -3.61 7.72 5.48
C ALA A 73 -4.84 6.78 5.50
N GLY A 74 -5.10 6.11 6.61
CA GLY A 74 -6.17 5.11 6.73
C GLY A 74 -5.92 3.79 5.99
N THR A 75 -4.83 3.66 5.22
CA THR A 75 -4.51 2.44 4.47
C THR A 75 -3.56 1.53 5.26
N THR A 76 -3.82 0.22 5.18
CA THR A 76 -2.89 -0.85 5.59
C THR A 76 -2.59 -1.73 4.38
N ILE A 77 -1.31 -2.00 4.15
CA ILE A 77 -0.82 -2.89 3.09
C ILE A 77 -0.18 -4.13 3.71
N ARG A 78 -0.43 -5.30 3.15
CA ARG A 78 0.22 -6.56 3.49
C ARG A 78 0.91 -7.13 2.26
N LEU A 79 2.23 -7.22 2.29
CA LEU A 79 3.06 -7.80 1.24
C LEU A 79 3.33 -9.27 1.59
N GLY A 80 3.33 -10.14 0.58
CA GLY A 80 3.63 -11.57 0.75
C GLY A 80 2.59 -12.29 1.60
N VAL A 81 1.32 -12.27 1.17
CA VAL A 81 0.21 -12.99 1.81
C VAL A 81 -0.12 -14.26 1.01
N GLY A 82 -0.54 -15.33 1.69
CA GLY A 82 -0.94 -16.59 1.05
C GLY A 82 -0.02 -17.75 1.41
N PRO A 83 -0.32 -18.98 0.97
CA PRO A 83 0.44 -20.20 1.32
C PRO A 83 1.92 -20.11 0.96
N HIS A 84 2.23 -19.41 -0.15
CA HIS A 84 3.60 -19.19 -0.61
C HIS A 84 4.04 -17.73 -0.52
N ASN A 85 3.31 -16.89 0.22
CA ASN A 85 3.51 -15.45 0.31
C ASN A 85 3.54 -14.79 -1.08
N GLU A 86 2.49 -14.96 -1.88
CA GLU A 86 2.44 -14.63 -3.32
C GLU A 86 1.31 -13.63 -3.65
N SER A 87 0.92 -12.82 -2.67
CA SER A 87 -0.06 -11.77 -2.90
C SER A 87 0.22 -10.52 -2.12
N LEU A 88 -0.22 -9.40 -2.70
CA LEU A 88 -0.18 -8.08 -2.08
C LEU A 88 -1.63 -7.70 -1.78
N ARG A 89 -1.93 -7.40 -0.52
CA ARG A 89 -3.28 -7.01 -0.10
C ARG A 89 -3.25 -5.60 0.46
N TRP A 90 -4.34 -4.88 0.29
CA TRP A 90 -4.53 -3.59 0.92
C TRP A 90 -5.94 -3.45 1.47
N LYS A 91 -6.07 -2.61 2.49
CA LYS A 91 -7.33 -2.22 3.11
C LYS A 91 -7.28 -0.73 3.42
N HIS A 92 -8.31 0.00 3.04
CA HIS A 92 -8.52 1.42 3.36
C HIS A 92 -9.95 1.54 3.88
N ASP A 93 -10.10 1.80 5.18
CA ASP A 93 -11.38 1.76 5.89
C ASP A 93 -12.20 0.48 5.60
N ALA A 94 -13.38 0.61 4.98
CA ALA A 94 -14.23 -0.51 4.58
C ALA A 94 -13.80 -1.17 3.25
N ARG A 95 -13.00 -0.50 2.43
CA ARG A 95 -12.54 -1.01 1.12
C ARG A 95 -11.31 -1.88 1.27
N ARG A 96 -11.25 -2.91 0.43
CA ARG A 96 -10.15 -3.88 0.38
C ARG A 96 -9.85 -4.25 -1.06
N GLY A 97 -8.58 -4.57 -1.34
CA GLY A 97 -8.16 -5.06 -2.64
C GLY A 97 -6.96 -5.98 -2.55
N ARG A 98 -6.66 -6.63 -3.66
CA ARG A 98 -5.57 -7.58 -3.80
C ARG A 98 -4.93 -7.44 -5.18
N VAL A 99 -3.61 -7.54 -5.22
CA VAL A 99 -2.82 -7.69 -6.43
C VAL A 99 -2.14 -9.05 -6.33
N GLU A 100 -2.46 -9.95 -7.26
CA GLU A 100 -1.81 -11.26 -7.34
C GLU A 100 -0.36 -11.11 -7.83
N THR A 101 0.53 -11.94 -7.28
CA THR A 101 1.94 -11.94 -7.67
C THR A 101 2.63 -13.28 -7.42
N ASP A 102 3.16 -13.86 -8.46
CA ASP A 102 3.98 -15.08 -8.48
C ASP A 102 5.44 -14.83 -7.99
N LEU A 103 5.63 -13.75 -7.20
CA LEU A 103 6.88 -13.40 -6.55
C LEU A 103 6.95 -14.05 -5.15
N PRO A 104 7.90 -14.98 -4.92
CA PRO A 104 7.99 -15.68 -3.65
C PRO A 104 8.67 -14.78 -2.61
N PHE A 105 7.88 -14.18 -1.72
CA PHE A 105 8.42 -13.43 -0.59
C PHE A 105 8.86 -14.37 0.54
N ALA A 106 10.00 -14.07 1.15
CA ALA A 106 10.54 -14.88 2.24
C ALA A 106 9.68 -14.82 3.51
N ARG A 107 8.94 -13.72 3.71
CA ARG A 107 8.01 -13.51 4.82
C ARG A 107 6.97 -12.47 4.44
N SER A 108 5.85 -12.48 5.16
CA SER A 108 4.86 -11.41 5.07
C SER A 108 5.33 -10.14 5.78
N VAL A 109 4.93 -8.98 5.26
CA VAL A 109 5.22 -7.67 5.86
C VAL A 109 3.93 -6.84 5.90
N ARG A 110 3.65 -6.21 7.04
CA ARG A 110 2.53 -5.29 7.21
C ARG A 110 3.06 -3.85 7.25
N LEU A 111 2.45 -2.97 6.47
CA LEU A 111 2.76 -1.55 6.40
C LEU A 111 1.49 -0.77 6.72
N THR A 112 1.61 0.24 7.57
CA THR A 112 0.54 1.20 7.91
C THR A 112 0.74 2.50 7.12
N ALA A 113 -0.17 3.46 7.29
CA ALA A 113 -0.03 4.80 6.71
C ALA A 113 1.36 5.40 6.93
N GLY A 114 1.87 6.09 5.90
CA GLY A 114 3.19 6.73 5.90
C GLY A 114 4.04 6.35 4.69
N SER A 115 5.24 6.92 4.61
CA SER A 115 6.22 6.57 3.57
C SER A 115 7.17 5.52 4.12
N HIS A 116 7.32 4.39 3.44
CA HIS A 116 8.16 3.28 3.89
C HIS A 116 9.33 3.07 2.94
N ARG A 117 10.52 2.86 3.50
CA ARG A 117 11.68 2.39 2.74
C ARG A 117 11.81 0.88 2.92
N LEU A 118 11.60 0.15 1.83
CA LEU A 118 11.71 -1.30 1.77
C LEU A 118 13.07 -1.67 1.16
N ARG A 119 13.87 -2.43 1.90
CA ARG A 119 15.05 -3.10 1.35
C ARG A 119 14.62 -4.45 0.81
N LEU A 120 14.71 -4.57 -0.51
CA LEU A 120 14.59 -5.80 -1.27
C LEU A 120 15.97 -6.47 -1.30
N GLY A 121 16.04 -7.73 -0.93
CA GLY A 121 17.24 -8.55 -1.11
C GLY A 121 16.88 -9.90 -1.69
N LEU A 122 17.69 -10.41 -2.61
CA LEU A 122 17.51 -11.76 -3.14
C LEU A 122 18.30 -12.76 -2.29
N VAL A 123 17.60 -13.72 -1.72
CA VAL A 123 18.17 -14.75 -0.84
C VAL A 123 17.75 -16.13 -1.31
N ARG A 124 18.55 -17.15 -0.99
CA ARG A 124 18.14 -18.54 -1.14
C ARG A 124 17.62 -19.05 0.21
N VAL A 125 16.42 -19.64 0.19
CA VAL A 125 15.79 -20.30 1.33
C VAL A 125 15.32 -21.66 0.82
N ASP A 126 15.80 -22.74 1.42
CA ASP A 126 15.52 -24.12 1.00
C ASP A 126 15.83 -24.37 -0.49
N GLY A 127 16.97 -23.86 -0.96
CA GLY A 127 17.40 -23.97 -2.36
C GLY A 127 16.63 -23.09 -3.35
N LYS A 128 15.53 -22.44 -2.95
CA LYS A 128 14.71 -21.58 -3.81
C LYS A 128 15.06 -20.10 -3.63
N VAL A 129 15.05 -19.34 -4.71
CA VAL A 129 15.23 -17.88 -4.67
C VAL A 129 13.96 -17.23 -4.10
N ARG A 130 14.11 -16.48 -3.01
CA ARG A 130 13.04 -15.70 -2.37
C ARG A 130 13.45 -14.25 -2.19
N ILE A 131 12.46 -13.37 -2.16
CA ILE A 131 12.66 -11.93 -1.94
C ILE A 131 12.54 -11.66 -0.44
N ARG A 132 13.64 -11.24 0.18
CA ARG A 132 13.67 -10.78 1.56
C ARG A 132 13.29 -9.30 1.60
N LEU A 133 12.21 -9.02 2.33
CA LEU A 133 11.78 -7.66 2.64
C LEU A 133 12.25 -7.26 4.04
N ARG A 134 12.98 -6.16 4.14
CA ARG A 134 13.22 -5.46 5.41
C ARG A 134 12.65 -4.05 5.31
N THR A 135 11.80 -3.70 6.27
CA THR A 135 11.30 -2.35 6.46
C THR A 135 12.34 -1.56 7.25
N PHE A 136 12.63 -0.36 6.80
CA PHE A 136 13.24 0.65 7.63
C PHE A 136 12.14 1.57 8.13
N LYS A 137 12.15 1.86 9.43
CA LYS A 137 11.34 2.93 10.01
C LYS A 137 11.81 4.21 9.33
N SER A 138 11.04 4.69 8.36
CA SER A 138 11.19 6.05 7.86
C SER A 138 10.28 6.87 8.76
N ASP A 139 10.79 8.01 9.25
CA ASP A 139 10.16 8.80 10.30
C ASP A 139 8.64 8.83 10.16
N ALA A 140 7.98 8.50 11.27
CA ALA A 140 6.57 8.81 11.41
C ALA A 140 6.48 10.31 11.17
N GLY A 141 5.89 10.70 10.04
CA GLY A 141 5.51 12.08 9.82
C GLY A 141 4.61 12.45 10.99
N THR A 142 5.17 13.22 11.91
CA THR A 142 4.44 13.95 12.94
C THR A 142 3.42 14.81 12.22
N THR A 143 2.22 14.29 12.01
CA THR A 143 1.03 15.12 11.88
C THR A 143 0.65 15.53 13.29
N GLY A 144 1.05 16.76 13.66
CA GLY A 144 0.38 17.52 14.71
C GLY A 144 -0.99 18.00 14.26
#